data_AF-A0A5E8H687-F1
#
_entry.id   AF-A0A5E8H687-F1
#
_cell.length_a   1.000
_cell.length_b   1.000
_cell.length_c   1.000
_cell.angle_alpha   90.00
_cell.angle_beta   90.00
_cell.angle_gamma   90.00
#
_symmetry.space_group_name_H-M   'P 1'
#
loop_
_entity.id
_entity.type
_entity.pdbx_description
1 polymer ?
#
loop_
_entity_poly.entity_id
_entity_poly.type
_entity_poly.pdbx_seq_one_letter_code
_entity_poly.pdbx_strand_id
1 'polypeptide(L)'
;MFQLVCVILSFLVLPSFLLASPGGYDEAAKLLPQIWETKYPLPYGKLLRKDPLGQGIRQVSRKKGKYWVYNFEVFMPKYERKETVAVPKSEGRNIIVFLFWNPGINEEPHRIELGEPHEGK
;
A
#
# COMPACT_ATOMS: atom_id res chain seq x y z
N MET A 1 30.84 -41.72 -6.05
CA MET A 1 30.85 -40.26 -5.74
C MET A 1 29.79 -39.50 -6.55
N PHE A 2 28.53 -39.96 -6.61
CA PHE A 2 27.47 -39.27 -7.36
C PHE A 2 26.18 -39.02 -6.55
N GLN A 3 26.09 -39.53 -5.32
CA GLN A 3 24.92 -39.32 -4.47
C GLN A 3 24.98 -38.05 -3.62
N LEU A 4 26.17 -37.46 -3.43
CA LEU A 4 26.33 -36.25 -2.61
C LEU A 4 25.89 -34.96 -3.33
N VAL A 5 25.92 -34.96 -4.67
CA VAL A 5 25.63 -33.77 -5.50
C VAL A 5 24.13 -33.48 -5.58
N CYS A 6 23.27 -34.51 -5.48
CA CYS A 6 21.82 -34.32 -5.54
C CYS A 6 21.22 -33.70 -4.27
N VAL A 7 21.81 -33.96 -3.10
CA VAL A 7 21.26 -33.46 -1.81
C VAL A 7 21.50 -31.96 -1.63
N ILE A 8 22.58 -31.42 -2.21
CA ILE A 8 22.92 -30.00 -2.11
C ILE A 8 22.03 -29.13 -3.01
N LEU A 9 21.55 -29.68 -4.14
CA LEU A 9 20.67 -28.94 -5.06
C LEU A 9 19.23 -28.78 -4.54
N SER A 10 18.80 -29.66 -3.64
CA SER A 10 17.44 -29.61 -3.04
C SER A 10 17.28 -28.49 -1.99
N PHE A 11 18.38 -27.99 -1.42
CA PHE A 11 18.35 -26.94 -0.39
C PHE A 11 18.34 -25.51 -0.96
N LEU A 12 18.57 -25.34 -2.27
CA LEU A 12 18.65 -24.03 -2.92
C LEU A 12 17.32 -23.52 -3.46
N VAL A 13 16.26 -24.33 -3.40
CA VAL A 13 14.89 -23.89 -3.72
C VAL A 13 14.16 -23.52 -2.43
N LEU A 14 14.81 -22.69 -1.59
CA LEU A 14 14.08 -21.94 -0.57
C LEU A 14 13.08 -21.06 -1.33
N PRO A 15 11.76 -21.26 -1.13
CA PRO A 15 10.77 -20.51 -1.88
C PRO A 15 10.98 -19.03 -1.60
N SER A 16 11.39 -18.28 -2.63
CA SER A 16 11.64 -16.84 -2.60
C SER A 16 10.44 -16.04 -2.06
N PHE A 17 9.27 -16.67 -2.03
CA PHE A 17 8.03 -16.18 -1.43
C PHE A 17 8.10 -16.00 0.10
N LEU A 18 9.01 -16.68 0.81
CA LEU A 18 9.17 -16.55 2.27
C LEU A 18 9.93 -15.29 2.69
N LEU A 19 10.45 -14.51 1.73
CA LEU A 19 11.26 -13.32 1.98
C LEU A 19 10.67 -12.06 1.32
N ALA A 20 9.34 -12.01 1.17
CA ALA A 20 8.66 -10.77 0.80
C ALA A 20 8.81 -9.74 1.92
N SER A 21 9.88 -8.95 1.83
CA SER A 21 10.12 -7.79 2.69
C SER A 21 9.15 -6.67 2.30
N PRO A 22 8.55 -5.94 3.26
CA PRO A 22 7.61 -4.85 3.02
C PRO A 22 8.10 -3.74 2.05
N GLY A 23 9.38 -3.70 1.68
CA GLY A 23 9.92 -2.47 1.09
C GLY A 23 9.78 -1.30 2.08
N GLY A 24 10.22 -0.12 1.67
CA GLY A 24 10.11 1.09 2.47
C GLY A 24 8.88 1.92 2.15
N TYR A 25 8.77 3.05 2.86
CA TYR A 25 7.76 4.07 2.60
C TYR A 25 7.89 4.71 1.20
N ASP A 26 9.09 4.71 0.63
CA ASP A 26 9.36 5.24 -0.72
C ASP A 26 8.74 4.36 -1.82
N GLU A 27 8.92 3.05 -1.72
CA GLU A 27 8.33 2.07 -2.63
C GLU A 27 6.80 2.09 -2.50
N ALA A 28 6.31 2.06 -1.27
CA ALA A 28 4.87 2.10 -0.98
C ALA A 28 4.21 3.40 -1.50
N ALA A 29 4.87 4.56 -1.36
CA ALA A 29 4.34 5.84 -1.83
C ALA A 29 4.10 5.88 -3.35
N LYS A 30 4.93 5.18 -4.15
CA LYS A 30 4.78 5.12 -5.61
C LYS A 30 3.51 4.38 -6.04
N LEU A 31 3.00 3.47 -5.20
CA LEU A 31 1.79 2.69 -5.48
C LEU A 31 0.51 3.47 -5.16
N LEU A 32 0.58 4.50 -4.32
CA LEU A 32 -0.62 5.24 -3.89
C LEU A 32 -1.43 5.82 -5.05
N PRO A 33 -0.85 6.53 -6.04
CA PRO A 33 -1.64 7.08 -7.15
C PRO A 33 -2.29 5.98 -7.98
N GLN A 34 -1.57 4.89 -8.24
CA GLN A 34 -2.04 3.77 -9.06
C GLN A 34 -3.26 3.08 -8.44
N ILE A 35 -3.19 2.78 -7.14
CA ILE A 35 -4.30 2.16 -6.41
C ILE A 35 -5.44 3.16 -6.20
N TRP A 36 -5.13 4.46 -6.11
CA TRP A 36 -6.15 5.49 -5.95
C TRP A 36 -7.05 5.58 -7.19
N GLU A 37 -6.46 5.59 -8.38
CA GLU A 37 -7.17 5.70 -9.66
C GLU A 37 -8.12 4.53 -9.91
N THR A 38 -7.82 3.33 -9.41
CA THR A 38 -8.71 2.17 -9.55
C THR A 38 -9.87 2.20 -8.57
N LYS A 39 -9.73 2.93 -7.45
CA LYS A 39 -10.66 2.85 -6.33
C LYS A 39 -11.56 4.08 -6.17
N TYR A 40 -11.06 5.26 -6.50
CA TYR A 40 -11.76 6.51 -6.22
C TYR A 40 -12.03 7.29 -7.51
N PRO A 41 -13.21 7.92 -7.64
CA PRO A 41 -13.57 8.69 -8.83
C PRO A 41 -12.84 10.03 -8.94
N LEU A 42 -12.17 10.46 -7.87
CA LEU A 42 -11.43 11.71 -7.82
C LEU A 42 -9.93 11.46 -8.04
N PRO A 43 -9.22 12.34 -8.76
CA PRO A 43 -7.78 12.20 -8.95
C PRO A 43 -7.03 12.16 -7.62
N TYR A 44 -5.90 11.44 -7.62
CA TYR A 44 -4.98 11.46 -6.50
C TYR A 44 -4.45 12.88 -6.28
N GLY A 45 -4.39 13.29 -5.01
CA GLY A 45 -3.87 14.59 -4.62
C GLY A 45 -2.34 14.62 -4.54
N LYS A 46 -1.82 15.26 -3.49
CA LYS A 46 -0.37 15.39 -3.26
C LYS A 46 0.03 14.67 -1.98
N LEU A 47 1.06 13.83 -2.05
CA LEU A 47 1.69 13.28 -0.86
C LEU A 47 2.38 14.39 -0.06
N LEU A 48 2.03 14.52 1.22
CA LEU A 48 2.62 15.50 2.13
C LEU A 48 3.67 14.88 3.03
N ARG A 49 3.32 13.78 3.72
CA ARG A 49 4.19 13.11 4.70
C ARG A 49 4.08 11.60 4.63
N LYS A 50 5.20 10.95 4.94
CA LYS A 50 5.28 9.51 5.21
C LYS A 50 5.32 9.33 6.73
N ASP A 51 4.62 8.33 7.23
CA ASP A 51 4.48 8.04 8.66
C ASP A 51 4.07 9.26 9.54
N PRO A 52 3.02 10.03 9.19
CA PRO A 52 2.55 11.13 10.02
C PRO A 52 2.15 10.72 11.45
N LEU A 53 1.91 9.43 11.71
CA LEU A 53 1.54 8.91 13.02
C LEU A 53 2.74 8.38 13.84
N GLY A 54 3.95 8.31 13.27
CA GLY A 54 5.14 7.79 13.95
C GLY A 54 5.04 6.31 14.34
N GLN A 55 4.23 5.53 13.62
CA GLN A 55 3.94 4.13 13.90
C GLN A 55 4.86 3.17 13.12
N GLY A 56 5.66 3.70 12.20
CA GLY A 56 6.47 2.89 11.29
C GLY A 56 5.63 2.00 10.38
N ILE A 57 6.27 0.99 9.80
CA ILE A 57 5.60 -0.06 9.02
C ILE A 57 5.22 -1.17 9.99
N ARG A 58 3.92 -1.48 10.10
CA ARG A 58 3.41 -2.48 11.05
C ARG A 58 2.73 -3.64 10.35
N GLN A 59 2.62 -4.77 11.04
CA GLN A 59 1.81 -5.90 10.58
C GLN A 59 0.47 -5.94 11.32
N VAL A 60 -0.60 -6.20 10.60
CA VAL A 60 -1.93 -6.48 11.16
C VAL A 60 -2.51 -7.76 10.58
N SER A 61 -3.26 -8.50 11.39
CA SER A 61 -4.00 -9.68 10.93
C SER A 61 -5.42 -9.28 10.54
N ARG A 62 -5.89 -9.72 9.37
CA ARG A 62 -7.27 -9.56 8.88
C ARG A 62 -7.78 -10.90 8.34
N LYS A 63 -9.07 -10.97 7.97
CA LYS A 63 -9.73 -12.20 7.47
C LYS A 63 -8.95 -12.93 6.36
N LYS A 64 -8.28 -12.20 5.47
CA LYS A 64 -7.51 -12.74 4.33
C LYS A 64 -5.99 -12.90 4.62
N GLY A 65 -5.56 -12.82 5.87
CA GLY A 65 -4.17 -13.02 6.27
C GLY A 65 -3.50 -11.79 6.88
N LYS A 66 -2.16 -11.78 6.88
CA LYS A 66 -1.34 -10.69 7.44
C LYS A 66 -1.09 -9.60 6.40
N TYR A 67 -1.23 -8.36 6.83
CA TYR A 67 -1.00 -7.18 6.01
C TYR A 67 0.09 -6.32 6.62
N TRP A 68 1.02 -5.88 5.79
CA TRP A 68 1.86 -4.73 6.08
C TRP A 68 1.06 -3.45 5.93
N VAL A 69 1.20 -2.52 6.88
CA VAL A 69 0.43 -1.29 6.93
C VAL A 69 1.37 -0.10 7.00
N TYR A 70 1.15 0.83 6.08
CA TYR A 70 1.85 2.10 5.97
C TYR A 70 0.83 3.22 6.18
N ASN A 71 1.25 4.32 6.80
CA ASN A 71 0.40 5.49 6.96
C ASN A 71 1.01 6.72 6.26
N PHE A 72 0.17 7.48 5.57
CA PHE A 72 0.57 8.64 4.78
C PHE A 72 -0.37 9.80 5.05
N GLU A 73 0.15 11.01 4.95
CA GLU A 73 -0.65 12.23 4.89
C GLU A 73 -0.71 12.69 3.44
N VAL A 74 -1.92 12.78 2.90
CA VAL A 74 -2.18 13.20 1.51
C VAL A 74 -3.07 14.45 1.53
N PHE A 75 -2.66 15.48 0.80
CA PHE A 75 -3.51 16.63 0.54
C PHE A 75 -4.47 16.32 -0.59
N MET A 76 -5.77 16.45 -0.32
CA MET A 76 -6.83 16.33 -1.31
C MET A 76 -7.42 17.71 -1.60
N PRO A 77 -7.25 18.25 -2.82
CA PRO A 77 -7.88 19.51 -3.19
C PRO A 77 -9.40 19.35 -3.29
N LYS A 78 -10.12 20.45 -3.06
CA LYS A 78 -11.51 20.56 -3.52
C LYS A 78 -11.51 20.65 -5.04
N TYR A 79 -12.51 20.05 -5.68
CA TYR A 79 -12.69 20.17 -7.12
C TYR A 79 -13.90 21.06 -7.41
N GLU A 80 -13.70 22.00 -8.34
CA GLU A 80 -14.80 22.75 -8.93
C GLU A 80 -15.15 22.14 -10.28
N ARG A 81 -16.44 22.14 -10.60
CA ARG A 81 -16.89 21.80 -11.94
C ARG A 81 -16.82 23.07 -12.78
N LYS A 82 -15.85 23.13 -13.70
CA LYS A 82 -15.85 24.10 -14.80
C LYS A 82 -16.30 23.36 -16.05
N GLU A 83 -17.51 23.65 -16.50
CA GLU A 83 -18.16 22.99 -17.63
C GLU A 83 -18.24 21.46 -17.44
N THR A 84 -17.40 20.70 -18.16
CA THR A 84 -17.33 19.23 -18.13
C THR A 84 -16.09 18.68 -17.42
N VAL A 85 -15.18 19.55 -16.94
CA VAL A 85 -13.90 19.13 -16.35
C VAL A 85 -13.84 19.50 -14.86
N ALA A 86 -13.36 18.55 -14.05
CA ALA A 86 -13.06 18.79 -12.64
C ALA A 86 -11.72 19.52 -12.51
N VAL A 87 -11.73 20.75 -12.00
CA VAL A 87 -10.53 21.57 -11.82
C VAL A 87 -10.18 21.66 -10.33
N PRO A 88 -8.94 21.33 -9.91
CA PRO A 88 -8.55 21.42 -8.51
C PRO A 88 -8.44 22.87 -8.05
N LYS A 89 -8.97 23.17 -6.85
CA LYS A 89 -8.76 24.45 -6.14
C LYS A 89 -7.52 24.38 -5.23
N SER A 90 -7.03 25.54 -4.83
CA SER A 90 -5.98 25.67 -3.80
C SER A 90 -6.48 25.24 -2.42
N GLU A 91 -7.77 25.38 -2.14
CA GLU A 91 -8.41 24.86 -0.95
C GLU A 91 -8.56 23.35 -0.99
N GLY A 92 -8.42 22.70 0.16
CA GLY A 92 -8.54 21.25 0.28
C GLY A 92 -8.51 20.82 1.74
N ARG A 93 -8.22 19.53 1.94
CA ARG A 93 -7.96 18.98 3.27
C ARG A 93 -6.85 17.95 3.23
N ASN A 94 -6.10 17.86 4.30
CA ASN A 94 -5.19 16.75 4.53
C ASN A 94 -6.00 15.55 5.03
N ILE A 95 -5.69 14.37 4.53
CA ILE A 95 -6.28 13.12 4.99
C ILE A 95 -5.17 12.12 5.33
N ILE A 96 -5.46 11.27 6.32
CA ILE A 96 -4.65 10.10 6.58
C ILE A 96 -5.09 8.96 5.68
N VAL A 97 -4.11 8.35 5.03
CA VAL A 97 -4.27 7.25 4.08
C VAL A 97 -3.46 6.07 4.59
N PHE A 98 -4.11 4.92 4.75
CA PHE A 98 -3.48 3.67 5.08
C PHE A 98 -3.34 2.81 3.84
N LEU A 99 -2.11 2.41 3.51
CA LEU A 99 -1.86 1.39 2.50
C LEU A 99 -1.67 0.05 3.20
N PHE A 100 -2.41 -0.95 2.76
CA PHE A 100 -2.33 -2.33 3.20
C PHE A 100 -1.71 -3.15 2.07
N TRP A 101 -0.69 -3.93 2.38
CA TRP A 101 -0.07 -4.85 1.45
C TRP A 101 -0.04 -6.28 2.01
N ASN A 102 -0.60 -7.24 1.27
CA ASN A 102 -0.50 -8.66 1.56
C ASN A 102 0.10 -9.39 0.35
N PRO A 103 1.38 -9.80 0.40
CA PRO A 103 2.05 -10.50 -0.70
C PRO A 103 1.50 -11.93 -0.92
N GLY A 104 0.67 -12.44 -0.02
CA GLY A 104 0.01 -13.75 -0.16
C GLY A 104 -1.27 -13.72 -1.00
N ILE A 105 -1.69 -12.56 -1.52
CA ILE A 105 -2.88 -12.42 -2.38
C ILE A 105 -2.42 -12.06 -3.79
N ASN A 106 -2.71 -12.91 -4.77
CA ASN A 106 -2.26 -12.71 -6.16
C ASN A 106 -3.09 -11.67 -6.93
N GLU A 107 -4.39 -11.56 -6.64
CA GLU A 107 -5.31 -10.73 -7.43
C GLU A 107 -5.22 -9.25 -7.06
N GLU A 108 -5.43 -8.93 -5.78
CA GLU A 108 -5.41 -7.56 -5.27
C GLU A 108 -4.59 -7.49 -3.97
N PRO A 109 -3.24 -7.55 -4.09
CA PRO A 109 -2.35 -7.55 -2.92
C PRO A 109 -2.37 -6.23 -2.15
N HIS A 110 -2.75 -5.13 -2.80
CA HIS A 110 -2.70 -3.78 -2.22
C HIS A 110 -4.09 -3.20 -2.02
N ARG A 111 -4.30 -2.51 -0.90
CA ARG A 111 -5.57 -1.83 -0.60
C ARG A 111 -5.32 -0.52 0.12
N ILE A 112 -6.05 0.53 -0.26
CA ILE A 112 -6.05 1.83 0.42
C ILE A 112 -7.27 1.96 1.33
N GLU A 113 -7.12 2.52 2.52
CA GLU A 113 -8.22 2.99 3.38
C GLU A 113 -7.97 4.44 3.80
N LEU A 114 -9.04 5.23 3.90
CA LEU A 114 -8.99 6.65 4.27
C LEU A 114 -9.50 6.83 5.69
N GLY A 115 -8.89 7.72 6.46
CA GLY A 115 -9.28 7.97 7.86
C GLY A 115 -8.69 6.92 8.80
N GLU A 116 -9.33 6.68 9.95
CA GLU A 116 -8.83 5.69 10.93
C GLU A 116 -8.98 4.26 10.40
N PRO A 117 -7.97 3.38 10.61
CA PRO A 117 -8.07 2.00 10.17
C PRO A 117 -9.26 1.36 10.88
N HIS A 118 -10.28 0.95 10.13
CA HIS A 118 -11.36 0.19 10.73
C HIS A 118 -10.79 -1.15 11.19
N GLU A 119 -10.77 -1.37 12.51
CA GLU A 119 -10.56 -2.69 13.09
C GLU A 119 -11.75 -3.54 12.66
N GLY A 120 -11.58 -4.29 11.57
CA GLY A 120 -12.59 -5.20 11.08
C GLY A 120 -12.89 -6.24 12.14
N LYS A 121 -14.02 -6.08 12.84
CA LYS A 121 -14.65 -7.14 13.62
C LYS A 121 -15.09 -8.30 12.70
#